data_AF-A0A9W8JA39-F1
#
_entry.id   AF-A0A9W8JA39-F1
#
_cell.length_a   1.000
_cell.length_b   1.000
_cell.length_c   1.000
_cell.angle_alpha   90.00
_cell.angle_beta   90.00
_cell.angle_gamma   90.00
#
_symmetry.space_group_name_H-M   'P 1'
#
loop_
_entity.id
_entity.type
_entity.pdbx_description
1 polymer ?
#
loop_
_entity_poly.entity_id
_entity_poly.type
_entity_poly.pdbx_seq_one_letter_code
_entity_poly.pdbx_strand_id
1 'polypeptide(L)'
;MLPTAQGICSRMQLNNLLQRLFSSTVGPQWSGPWRDPAALSTGIAIVRKVLQENAHASPHGWRTHEIYSLALKEKAPDGFQSAVKTHNGQAKPPHLEHPIRSKSFLKEILAHMRGYRDVKIVREVRESSSTSAKHHQHATFVWKLVDKSKLPKPQAPYIRTPSLGVPLGVHEDFSHLNRRRQRARKEKIVREILKLKEKRKLAAAQASESTTTTEAAPGP
;
A
#
# COMPACT_ATOMS: atom_id res chain seq x y z
N MET A 1 61.82 -27.99 -1.40
CA MET A 1 61.33 -26.94 -0.50
C MET A 1 60.15 -26.26 -1.18
N LEU A 2 58.96 -26.42 -0.59
CA LEU A 2 57.67 -25.98 -1.13
C LEU A 2 57.34 -24.56 -0.67
N PRO A 3 56.87 -23.65 -1.53
CA PRO A 3 56.16 -22.46 -1.08
C PRO A 3 54.66 -22.75 -0.91
N THR A 4 54.18 -22.31 0.23
CA THR A 4 52.86 -22.50 0.83
C THR A 4 51.80 -21.64 0.14
N ALA A 5 50.68 -22.26 -0.24
CA ALA A 5 49.48 -21.58 -0.72
C ALA A 5 48.63 -21.11 0.46
N GLN A 6 48.51 -19.80 0.69
CA GLN A 6 47.47 -19.22 1.53
C GLN A 6 47.05 -17.84 0.99
N GLY A 7 45.74 -17.62 0.83
CA GLY A 7 45.21 -16.25 0.77
C GLY A 7 44.21 -15.90 -0.32
N ILE A 8 43.27 -16.78 -0.70
CA ILE A 8 42.10 -16.37 -1.50
C ILE A 8 40.82 -16.99 -0.91
N CYS A 9 40.30 -16.44 0.19
CA CYS A 9 38.91 -16.71 0.58
C CYS A 9 38.40 -15.68 1.61
N SER A 10 38.05 -14.47 1.16
CA SER A 10 37.10 -13.59 1.89
C SER A 10 36.76 -12.35 1.08
N ARG A 11 35.93 -12.47 0.04
CA ARG A 11 35.31 -11.29 -0.58
C ARG A 11 34.00 -11.54 -1.32
N MET A 12 33.14 -12.43 -0.81
CA MET A 12 31.79 -12.62 -1.37
C MET A 12 30.72 -12.87 -0.30
N GLN A 13 30.58 -11.98 0.70
CA GLN A 13 29.41 -12.01 1.61
C GLN A 13 28.94 -10.62 2.06
N LEU A 14 28.93 -9.60 1.19
CA LEU A 14 28.40 -8.27 1.56
C LEU A 14 27.42 -7.62 0.58
N ASN A 15 26.90 -8.34 -0.42
CA ASN A 15 25.98 -7.75 -1.40
C ASN A 15 24.52 -8.25 -1.35
N ASN A 16 24.11 -9.03 -0.34
CA ASN A 16 22.76 -9.61 -0.30
C ASN A 16 21.92 -9.27 0.95
N LEU A 17 22.36 -8.31 1.78
CA LEU A 17 21.60 -7.87 2.96
C LEU A 17 20.84 -6.55 2.75
N LEU A 18 21.17 -5.76 1.72
CA LEU A 18 20.54 -4.45 1.49
C LEU A 18 19.31 -4.47 0.58
N GLN A 19 18.95 -5.61 -0.02
CA GLN A 19 17.75 -5.71 -0.86
C GLN A 19 16.49 -6.17 -0.11
N ARG A 20 16.56 -6.48 1.19
CA ARG A 20 15.41 -6.98 1.98
C ARG A 20 14.77 -6.00 2.95
N LEU A 21 15.22 -4.74 3.00
CA LEU A 21 14.68 -3.73 3.93
C LEU A 21 13.71 -2.72 3.29
N PHE A 22 13.33 -2.88 2.02
CA PHE A 22 12.47 -1.90 1.31
C PHE A 22 11.13 -2.45 0.79
N SER A 23 10.59 -3.53 1.38
CA SER A 23 9.28 -4.08 0.95
C SER A 23 8.19 -4.14 2.03
N SER A 24 8.42 -3.57 3.23
CA SER A 24 7.42 -3.56 4.30
C SER A 24 6.94 -2.16 4.71
N THR A 25 7.23 -1.11 3.93
CA THR A 25 6.42 0.11 4.04
C THR A 25 5.05 -0.21 3.50
N VAL A 26 4.17 -0.62 4.42
CA VAL A 26 2.72 -0.42 4.37
C VAL A 26 2.48 0.83 3.54
N GLY A 27 2.07 0.64 2.27
CA GLY A 27 1.64 1.77 1.45
C GLY A 27 0.59 2.52 2.26
N PRO A 28 0.53 3.86 2.22
CA PRO A 28 -0.39 4.60 3.06
C PRO A 28 -1.77 4.00 2.84
N GLN A 29 -2.38 3.50 3.91
CA GLN A 29 -3.68 2.87 3.85
C GLN A 29 -4.68 4.01 3.62
N TRP A 30 -4.84 4.40 2.35
CA TRP A 30 -5.80 5.42 1.90
C TRP A 30 -7.23 4.83 1.96
N SER A 31 -7.65 4.34 3.12
CA SER A 31 -9.04 3.99 3.41
C SER A 31 -9.75 5.24 3.97
N GLY A 32 -9.65 6.34 3.24
CA GLY A 32 -10.35 7.58 3.58
C GLY A 32 -11.82 7.51 3.17
N PRO A 33 -12.71 8.31 3.80
CA PRO A 33 -14.14 8.42 3.48
C PRO A 33 -14.45 9.01 2.09
N TRP A 34 -13.43 9.13 1.25
CA TRP A 34 -13.45 9.81 -0.03
C TRP A 34 -13.58 8.84 -1.22
N ARG A 35 -13.81 7.54 -0.98
CA ARG A 35 -13.96 6.56 -2.07
C ARG A 35 -15.33 6.65 -2.71
N ASP A 36 -15.42 7.47 -3.74
CA ASP A 36 -16.46 7.37 -4.74
C ASP A 36 -15.89 6.62 -5.96
N PRO A 37 -16.26 5.35 -6.18
CA PRO A 37 -15.72 4.56 -7.28
C PRO A 37 -16.14 5.10 -8.65
N ALA A 38 -17.31 5.73 -8.76
CA ALA A 38 -17.79 6.34 -10.00
C ALA A 38 -17.00 7.62 -10.31
N ALA A 39 -16.72 8.45 -9.30
CA ALA A 39 -15.82 9.60 -9.43
C ALA A 39 -14.41 9.17 -9.84
N LEU A 40 -13.93 8.07 -9.26
CA LEU A 40 -12.58 7.55 -9.52
C LEU A 40 -12.43 7.06 -10.95
N SER A 41 -13.34 6.20 -11.43
CA SER A 41 -13.27 5.65 -12.79
C SER A 41 -13.37 6.74 -13.85
N THR A 42 -14.32 7.66 -13.67
CA THR A 42 -14.53 8.82 -14.54
C THR A 42 -13.33 9.77 -14.51
N GLY A 43 -12.82 10.07 -13.31
CA GLY A 43 -11.64 10.89 -13.13
C GLY A 43 -10.40 10.30 -13.80
N ILE A 44 -10.21 8.98 -13.74
CA ILE A 44 -9.14 8.30 -14.48
C ILE A 44 -9.30 8.50 -15.99
N ALA A 45 -10.52 8.40 -16.53
CA ALA A 45 -10.76 8.60 -17.96
C ALA A 45 -10.43 10.04 -18.39
N ILE A 46 -10.87 11.05 -17.63
CA ILE A 46 -10.57 12.46 -17.88
C ILE A 46 -9.06 12.71 -17.84
N VAL A 47 -8.37 12.26 -16.77
CA VAL A 47 -6.92 12.47 -16.64
C VAL A 47 -6.16 11.77 -17.78
N ARG A 48 -6.58 10.57 -18.18
CA ARG A 48 -5.96 9.87 -19.30
C ARG A 48 -6.11 10.65 -20.61
N LYS A 49 -7.32 11.16 -20.88
CA LYS A 49 -7.60 12.01 -22.04
C LYS A 49 -6.71 13.26 -22.05
N VAL A 50 -6.71 14.01 -20.95
CA VAL A 50 -5.91 15.24 -20.79
C VAL A 50 -4.42 14.98 -21.01
N LEU A 51 -3.87 13.91 -20.41
CA LEU A 51 -2.46 13.58 -20.57
C LEU A 51 -2.11 13.11 -21.99
N GLN A 52 -3.03 12.47 -22.70
CA GLN A 52 -2.83 12.04 -24.08
C GLN A 52 -2.87 13.22 -25.05
N GLU A 53 -3.87 14.09 -24.94
CA GLU A 53 -4.01 15.28 -25.80
C GLU A 53 -2.84 16.26 -25.61
N ASN A 54 -2.35 16.37 -24.38
CA ASN A 54 -1.25 17.27 -24.06
C ASN A 54 0.12 16.55 -24.00
N ALA A 55 0.25 15.33 -24.53
CA ALA A 55 1.49 14.57 -24.46
C ALA A 55 2.71 15.34 -25.03
N HIS A 56 2.48 16.18 -26.04
CA HIS A 56 3.50 16.99 -26.69
C HIS A 56 3.88 18.26 -25.92
N ALA A 57 2.99 18.78 -25.06
CA ALA A 57 3.18 20.09 -24.42
C ALA A 57 4.22 20.07 -23.29
N SER A 58 4.47 18.92 -22.66
CA SER A 58 5.50 18.78 -21.62
C SER A 58 6.30 17.48 -21.74
N PRO A 59 7.47 17.49 -22.42
CA PRO A 59 8.36 16.32 -22.48
C PRO A 59 8.96 15.97 -21.10
N HIS A 60 9.03 16.95 -20.21
CA HIS A 60 9.52 16.82 -18.85
C HIS A 60 8.49 16.24 -17.88
N GLY A 61 7.24 16.08 -18.31
CA GLY A 61 6.14 15.57 -17.48
C GLY A 61 5.36 16.68 -16.80
N TRP A 62 4.37 16.28 -16.03
CA TRP A 62 3.32 17.16 -15.54
C TRP A 62 3.33 17.23 -14.03
N ARG A 63 3.28 18.44 -13.47
CA ARG A 63 3.07 18.63 -12.03
C ARG A 63 1.61 18.40 -11.70
N THR A 64 1.33 17.96 -10.47
CA THR A 64 -0.06 17.69 -10.03
C THR A 64 -0.98 18.90 -10.21
N HIS A 65 -0.47 20.11 -10.02
CA HIS A 65 -1.27 21.32 -10.17
C HIS A 65 -1.62 21.62 -11.64
N GLU A 66 -0.72 21.34 -12.59
CA GLU A 66 -0.94 21.54 -14.02
C GLU A 66 -2.00 20.55 -14.53
N ILE A 67 -1.87 19.27 -14.14
CA ILE A 67 -2.86 18.24 -14.46
C ILE A 67 -4.23 18.65 -13.89
N TYR A 68 -4.26 19.16 -12.66
CA TYR A 68 -5.50 19.61 -12.03
C TYR A 68 -6.15 20.75 -12.81
N SER A 69 -5.38 21.79 -13.16
CA SER A 69 -5.89 22.93 -13.92
C SER A 69 -6.37 22.56 -15.31
N LEU A 70 -5.72 21.61 -15.99
CA LEU A 70 -6.21 21.10 -17.27
C LEU A 70 -7.45 20.24 -17.13
N ALA A 71 -7.48 19.36 -16.13
CA ALA A 71 -8.60 18.47 -15.91
C ALA A 71 -9.89 19.22 -15.54
N LEU A 72 -9.80 20.41 -14.94
CA LEU A 72 -10.96 21.27 -14.69
C LEU A 72 -11.50 21.97 -15.96
N LYS A 73 -10.72 22.02 -17.05
CA LYS A 73 -11.20 22.58 -18.33
C LYS A 73 -12.03 21.57 -19.12
N GLU A 74 -11.84 20.28 -18.85
CA GLU A 74 -12.65 19.22 -19.44
C GLU A 74 -14.08 19.25 -18.88
N LYS A 75 -15.05 18.94 -19.72
CA LYS A 75 -16.45 18.88 -19.29
C LYS A 75 -16.67 17.64 -18.41
N ALA A 76 -17.34 17.82 -17.27
CA ALA A 76 -17.84 16.71 -16.49
C ALA A 76 -18.88 15.91 -17.31
N PRO A 77 -19.00 14.59 -17.11
CA PRO A 77 -20.08 13.83 -17.73
C PRO A 77 -21.43 14.35 -17.27
N ASP A 78 -22.38 14.36 -18.20
CA ASP A 78 -23.72 14.87 -17.94
C ASP A 78 -24.41 14.00 -16.86
N GLY A 79 -25.00 14.65 -15.85
CA GLY A 79 -25.64 13.98 -14.71
C GLY A 79 -24.70 13.34 -13.68
N PHE A 80 -23.39 13.66 -13.67
CA PHE A 80 -22.49 13.14 -12.64
C PHE A 80 -22.87 13.64 -11.23
N GLN A 81 -23.15 12.70 -10.31
CA GLN A 81 -23.41 12.99 -8.89
C GLN A 81 -22.33 12.36 -8.02
N SER A 82 -21.61 13.18 -7.26
CA SER A 82 -20.64 12.69 -6.28
C SER A 82 -21.35 12.06 -5.09
N ALA A 83 -21.07 10.80 -4.80
CA ALA A 83 -21.63 10.05 -3.66
C ALA A 83 -21.05 10.49 -2.30
N VAL A 84 -20.10 11.42 -2.29
CA VAL A 84 -19.41 11.80 -1.07
C VAL A 84 -20.22 12.76 -0.21
N LYS A 85 -20.58 12.25 0.97
CA LYS A 85 -21.25 13.02 2.03
C LYS A 85 -20.22 13.97 2.64
N THR A 86 -20.43 15.28 2.47
CA THR A 86 -19.67 16.28 3.22
C THR A 86 -20.13 16.24 4.68
N HIS A 87 -19.25 15.84 5.60
CA HIS A 87 -19.54 15.94 7.03
C HIS A 87 -19.42 17.39 7.51
N ASN A 88 -20.36 17.82 8.36
CA ASN A 88 -20.32 19.15 8.98
C ASN A 88 -19.03 19.29 9.79
N GLY A 89 -18.12 20.17 9.35
CA GLY A 89 -16.82 20.41 9.98
C GLY A 89 -15.59 20.17 9.09
N GLN A 90 -15.75 19.52 7.93
CA GLN A 90 -14.68 19.42 6.94
C GLN A 90 -14.84 20.50 5.86
N ALA A 91 -13.72 21.14 5.49
CA ALA A 91 -13.69 22.08 4.38
C ALA A 91 -14.20 21.39 3.11
N LYS A 92 -15.28 21.91 2.53
CA LYS A 92 -15.87 21.35 1.31
C LYS A 92 -14.82 21.38 0.19
N PRO A 93 -14.67 20.29 -0.59
CA PRO A 93 -13.82 20.30 -1.77
C PRO A 93 -14.21 21.45 -2.72
N PRO A 94 -13.24 22.10 -3.40
CA PRO A 94 -13.51 23.26 -4.25
C PRO A 94 -14.51 23.04 -5.38
N HIS A 95 -14.57 21.83 -5.96
CA HIS A 95 -15.49 21.52 -7.06
C HIS A 95 -16.24 20.22 -6.77
N LEU A 96 -17.51 20.29 -6.37
CA LEU A 96 -18.31 19.09 -6.06
C LEU A 96 -18.96 18.45 -7.28
N GLU A 97 -19.21 19.25 -8.32
CA GLU A 97 -19.86 18.83 -9.56
C GLU A 97 -18.91 18.07 -10.50
N HIS A 98 -17.60 18.28 -10.34
CA HIS A 98 -16.60 17.67 -11.18
C HIS A 98 -16.08 16.36 -10.57
N PRO A 99 -15.86 15.28 -11.36
CA PRO A 99 -15.28 14.04 -10.86
C PRO A 99 -13.95 14.26 -10.14
N ILE A 100 -13.15 15.23 -10.61
CA ILE A 100 -11.89 15.63 -9.98
C ILE A 100 -12.12 16.85 -9.11
N ARG A 101 -12.59 16.60 -7.90
CA ARG A 101 -13.01 17.63 -6.95
C ARG A 101 -11.92 18.41 -6.22
N SER A 102 -10.73 17.82 -6.11
CA SER A 102 -9.63 18.38 -5.34
C SER A 102 -8.27 17.84 -5.79
N LYS A 103 -7.19 18.57 -5.45
CA LYS A 103 -5.81 18.12 -5.70
C LYS A 103 -5.46 16.86 -4.92
N SER A 104 -6.02 16.65 -3.72
CA SER A 104 -5.82 15.42 -2.94
C SER A 104 -6.47 14.22 -3.63
N PHE A 105 -7.69 14.40 -4.14
CA PHE A 105 -8.38 13.34 -4.90
C PHE A 105 -7.67 13.04 -6.22
N LEU A 106 -7.13 14.06 -6.91
CA LEU A 106 -6.29 13.84 -8.08
C LEU A 106 -5.05 12.99 -7.76
N LYS A 107 -4.40 13.20 -6.61
CA LYS A 107 -3.25 12.36 -6.20
C LYS A 107 -3.65 10.89 -6.00
N GLU A 108 -4.87 10.63 -5.50
CA GLU A 108 -5.42 9.27 -5.37
C GLU A 108 -5.64 8.64 -6.75
N ILE A 109 -6.26 9.36 -7.68
CA ILE A 109 -6.40 8.94 -9.09
C ILE A 109 -5.04 8.60 -9.70
N LEU A 110 -4.05 9.48 -9.55
CA LEU A 110 -2.69 9.27 -10.08
C LEU A 110 -1.99 8.07 -9.41
N ALA A 111 -2.24 7.81 -8.13
CA ALA A 111 -1.75 6.61 -7.45
C ALA A 111 -2.37 5.33 -8.04
N HIS A 112 -3.67 5.34 -8.37
CA HIS A 112 -4.32 4.24 -9.07
C HIS A 112 -3.75 4.05 -10.49
N MET A 113 -3.60 5.14 -11.26
CA MET A 113 -3.00 5.08 -12.60
C MET A 113 -1.55 4.57 -12.58
N ARG A 114 -0.80 4.88 -11.53
CA ARG A 114 0.55 4.33 -11.30
C ARG A 114 0.49 2.81 -11.10
N GLY A 115 -0.50 2.31 -10.37
CA GLY A 115 -0.73 0.87 -10.19
C GLY A 115 -0.96 0.15 -11.53
N TYR A 116 -1.71 0.79 -12.44
CA TYR A 116 -1.94 0.28 -13.81
C TYR A 116 -0.76 0.49 -14.77
N ARG A 117 0.34 1.10 -14.32
CA ARG A 117 1.51 1.47 -15.15
C ARG A 117 1.17 2.42 -16.31
N ASP A 118 0.12 3.23 -16.15
CA ASP A 118 -0.22 4.28 -17.13
C ASP A 118 0.67 5.51 -16.94
N VAL A 119 1.05 5.81 -15.69
CA VAL A 119 1.89 6.95 -15.32
C VAL A 119 3.04 6.53 -14.42
N LYS A 120 4.17 7.22 -14.52
CA LYS A 120 5.31 7.10 -13.62
C LYS A 120 5.62 8.44 -12.96
N ILE A 121 6.00 8.40 -11.69
CA ILE A 121 6.53 9.56 -10.99
C ILE A 121 8.04 9.63 -11.24
N VAL A 122 8.51 10.77 -11.73
CA VAL A 122 9.93 11.04 -11.98
C VAL A 122 10.34 12.21 -11.11
N ARG A 123 11.49 12.08 -10.44
CA ARG A 123 12.12 13.19 -9.74
C ARG A 123 12.88 14.01 -10.77
N GLU A 124 12.47 15.25 -10.96
CA GLU A 124 13.17 16.21 -11.80
C GLU A 124 13.86 17.22 -10.90
N VAL A 125 15.17 17.39 -11.10
CA VAL A 125 15.94 18.44 -10.45
C VAL A 125 15.93 19.62 -11.41
N ARG A 126 15.24 20.69 -11.03
CA ARG A 126 15.24 21.92 -11.82
C ARG A 126 16.34 22.81 -11.29
N GLU A 127 17.23 23.23 -12.17
CA GLU A 127 18.20 24.28 -11.84
C GLU A 127 17.42 25.59 -11.68
N SER A 128 17.52 26.19 -10.50
CA SER A 128 16.85 27.45 -10.22
C SER A 128 17.55 28.54 -11.03
N SER A 129 16.85 29.17 -11.96
CA SER A 129 17.38 30.28 -12.77
C SER A 129 17.67 31.56 -11.96
N SER A 130 17.58 31.52 -10.63
CA SER A 130 17.91 32.65 -9.77
C SER A 130 19.42 32.76 -9.61
N THR A 131 19.98 33.88 -10.05
CA THR A 131 21.41 34.26 -9.98
C THR A 131 21.95 34.50 -8.57
N SER A 132 21.20 34.10 -7.53
CA SER A 132 21.61 34.24 -6.14
C SER A 132 22.56 33.11 -5.75
N ALA A 133 23.71 33.47 -5.17
CA ALA A 133 24.87 32.63 -4.87
C ALA A 133 24.63 31.44 -3.89
N LYS A 134 23.37 31.13 -3.55
CA LYS A 134 22.97 29.93 -2.78
C LYS A 134 21.97 29.13 -3.61
N HIS A 135 22.49 28.42 -4.61
CA HIS A 135 21.69 27.64 -5.55
C HIS A 135 21.19 26.33 -4.90
N HIS A 136 20.09 26.40 -4.15
CA HIS A 136 19.41 25.20 -3.67
C HIS A 136 18.62 24.56 -4.81
N GLN A 137 19.09 23.42 -5.28
CA GLN A 137 18.39 22.60 -6.26
C GLN A 137 17.08 22.06 -5.66
N HIS A 138 15.94 22.57 -6.14
CA HIS A 138 14.64 22.06 -5.73
C HIS A 138 14.25 20.87 -6.60
N ALA A 139 14.30 19.67 -6.03
CA ALA A 139 13.76 18.49 -6.68
C ALA A 139 12.23 18.54 -6.67
N THR A 140 11.63 18.52 -7.86
CA THR A 140 10.17 18.44 -8.03
C THR A 140 9.77 17.09 -8.61
N PHE A 141 8.68 16.53 -8.09
CA PHE A 141 8.12 15.29 -8.63
C PHE A 141 7.13 15.60 -9.74
N VAL A 142 7.34 14.97 -10.90
CA VAL A 142 6.53 15.14 -12.11
C VAL A 142 5.97 13.78 -12.54
N TRP A 143 4.76 13.80 -13.10
CA TRP A 143 4.09 12.63 -13.63
C TRP A 143 4.33 12.55 -15.13
N LYS A 144 4.89 11.42 -15.60
CA LYS A 144 5.07 11.14 -17.03
C LYS A 144 4.14 10.02 -17.46
N LEU A 145 3.55 10.16 -18.64
CA LEU A 145 2.86 9.07 -19.30
C LEU A 145 3.88 7.97 -19.65
N VAL A 146 3.48 6.72 -19.48
CA VAL A 146 4.33 5.56 -19.77
C VAL A 146 3.92 4.97 -21.12
N ASP A 147 4.88 4.88 -22.03
CA ASP A 147 4.70 4.17 -23.29
C ASP A 147 4.63 2.67 -23.02
N LYS A 148 3.41 2.10 -23.07
CA LYS A 148 3.18 0.67 -22.81
C LYS A 148 3.94 -0.22 -23.80
N SER A 149 4.19 0.25 -25.01
CA SER A 149 4.96 -0.44 -26.04
C SER A 149 6.44 -0.62 -25.67
N LYS A 150 6.99 0.29 -24.85
CA LYS A 150 8.40 0.26 -24.40
C LYS A 150 8.58 -0.45 -23.06
N LEU A 151 7.49 -0.90 -22.43
CA LEU A 151 7.60 -1.63 -21.17
C LEU A 151 8.23 -3.00 -21.42
N PRO A 152 9.18 -3.44 -20.57
CA PRO A 152 9.69 -4.80 -20.64
C PRO A 152 8.50 -5.75 -20.45
N LYS A 153 8.37 -6.72 -21.36
CA LYS A 153 7.36 -7.77 -21.23
C LYS A 153 7.54 -8.42 -19.85
N PRO A 154 6.44 -8.70 -19.12
CA PRO A 154 6.55 -9.36 -17.83
C PRO A 154 7.34 -10.66 -18.02
N GLN A 155 8.41 -10.83 -17.25
CA GLN A 155 9.17 -12.08 -17.27
C GLN A 155 8.18 -13.20 -16.94
N ALA A 156 8.07 -14.19 -17.83
CA ALA A 156 7.25 -15.36 -17.58
C ALA A 156 7.67 -15.95 -16.22
N PRO A 157 6.71 -16.43 -15.40
CA PRO A 157 7.05 -17.05 -14.13
C PRO A 157 8.11 -18.12 -14.41
N TYR A 158 9.29 -17.96 -13.81
CA TYR A 158 10.37 -18.92 -13.97
C TYR A 158 9.89 -20.24 -13.37
N ILE A 159 9.49 -21.18 -14.24
CA ILE A 159 9.20 -22.53 -13.84
C ILE A 159 10.54 -23.10 -13.38
N ARG A 160 10.72 -23.19 -12.07
CA ARG A 160 11.90 -23.87 -11.52
C ARG A 160 11.82 -25.30 -12.00
N THR A 161 12.79 -25.73 -12.79
CA THR A 161 13.00 -27.16 -13.01
C THR A 161 13.10 -27.80 -11.63
N PRO A 162 12.28 -28.81 -11.33
CA PRO A 162 12.39 -29.50 -10.06
C PRO A 162 13.83 -29.99 -9.95
N SER A 163 14.53 -29.59 -8.88
CA SER A 163 15.88 -30.10 -8.64
C SER A 163 15.80 -31.63 -8.54
N LEU A 164 16.89 -32.32 -8.87
CA LEU A 164 16.97 -33.79 -8.75
C LEU A 164 16.66 -34.30 -7.33
N GLY A 165 16.66 -33.42 -6.32
CA GLY A 165 16.24 -33.73 -4.94
C GLY A 165 14.73 -33.68 -4.69
N VAL A 166 13.91 -33.19 -5.63
CA VAL A 166 12.44 -33.20 -5.53
C VAL A 166 11.87 -34.64 -5.54
N PRO A 167 12.24 -35.53 -6.47
CA PRO A 167 11.78 -36.93 -6.42
C PRO A 167 12.38 -37.73 -5.25
N LEU A 168 13.48 -37.26 -4.66
CA LEU A 168 14.10 -37.86 -3.47
C LEU A 168 13.53 -37.32 -2.15
N GLY A 169 12.48 -36.50 -2.17
CA GLY A 169 11.85 -35.95 -0.96
C GLY A 169 12.72 -34.94 -0.19
N VAL A 170 13.88 -34.53 -0.73
CA VAL A 170 14.83 -33.61 -0.05
C VAL A 170 14.26 -32.18 0.01
N HIS A 171 13.23 -31.88 -0.78
CA HIS A 171 12.48 -30.63 -0.72
C HIS A 171 11.03 -30.82 -0.25
N GLU A 172 10.65 -32.05 0.11
CA GLU A 172 9.40 -32.34 0.80
C GLU A 172 9.54 -31.93 2.28
N ASP A 173 9.46 -30.62 2.49
CA ASP A 173 8.57 -30.12 3.52
C ASP A 173 8.99 -30.32 5.00
N PHE A 174 10.22 -29.90 5.35
CA PHE A 174 10.49 -29.43 6.73
C PHE A 174 9.52 -28.29 7.13
N SER A 175 9.01 -27.54 6.14
CA SER A 175 7.96 -26.54 6.31
C SER A 175 6.64 -27.16 6.81
N HIS A 176 6.30 -28.38 6.37
CA HIS A 176 5.07 -29.06 6.74
C HIS A 176 5.09 -29.52 8.20
N LEU A 177 6.22 -30.09 8.66
CA LEU A 177 6.35 -30.52 10.06
C LEU A 177 6.25 -29.32 11.00
N ASN A 178 6.90 -28.20 10.65
CA ASN A 178 6.81 -26.96 11.42
C ASN A 178 5.38 -26.38 11.39
N ARG A 179 4.74 -26.35 10.21
CA ARG A 179 3.36 -25.88 10.03
C ARG A 179 2.33 -26.75 10.77
N ARG A 180 2.58 -28.07 10.87
CA ARG A 180 1.79 -29.01 11.68
C ARG A 180 2.00 -28.78 13.18
N ARG A 181 3.25 -28.59 13.63
CA ARG A 181 3.57 -28.22 15.02
C ARG A 181 2.93 -26.88 15.40
N GLN A 182 2.94 -25.89 14.50
CA GLN A 182 2.29 -24.60 14.72
C GLN A 182 0.77 -24.73 14.83
N ARG A 183 0.13 -25.54 13.97
CA ARG A 183 -1.32 -25.83 14.07
C ARG A 183 -1.67 -26.47 15.40
N ALA A 184 -0.95 -27.52 15.79
CA ALA A 184 -1.16 -28.20 17.08
C ALA A 184 -0.95 -27.24 18.28
N ARG A 185 0.06 -26.35 18.21
CA ARG A 185 0.29 -25.31 19.24
C ARG A 185 -0.87 -24.32 19.32
N LYS A 186 -1.36 -23.83 18.16
CA LYS A 186 -2.52 -22.91 18.11
C LYS A 186 -3.78 -23.55 18.69
N GLU A 187 -4.07 -24.79 18.31
CA GLU A 187 -5.22 -25.54 18.84
C GLU A 187 -5.13 -25.74 20.35
N LYS A 188 -3.94 -26.06 20.88
CA LYS A 188 -3.72 -26.18 22.33
C LYS A 188 -4.01 -24.86 23.05
N ILE A 189 -3.49 -23.74 22.54
CA ILE A 189 -3.69 -22.41 23.13
C ILE A 189 -5.18 -22.04 23.13
N VAL A 190 -5.89 -22.26 22.02
CA VAL A 190 -7.32 -21.95 21.93
C VAL A 190 -8.13 -22.76 22.95
N ARG A 191 -7.86 -24.07 23.11
CA ARG A 191 -8.53 -24.90 24.12
C ARG A 191 -8.31 -24.38 25.54
N GLU A 192 -7.08 -23.99 25.88
CA GLU A 192 -6.78 -23.46 27.22
C GLU A 192 -7.46 -22.10 27.48
N ILE A 193 -7.54 -21.23 26.47
CA ILE A 193 -8.27 -19.96 26.59
C ILE A 193 -9.77 -20.19 26.84
N LEU A 194 -10.39 -21.16 26.15
CA LEU A 194 -11.80 -21.49 26.35
C LEU A 194 -12.05 -22.03 27.76
N LYS A 195 -11.21 -22.94 28.25
CA LYS A 195 -11.28 -23.43 29.64
C LYS A 195 -11.17 -22.31 30.67
N LEU A 196 -10.25 -21.35 30.47
CA LEU A 196 -10.10 -20.21 31.36
C LEU A 196 -11.34 -19.30 31.35
N LYS A 197 -11.96 -19.10 30.19
CA LYS A 197 -13.22 -18.34 30.08
C LYS A 197 -14.37 -19.03 30.81
N GLU A 198 -14.51 -20.34 30.67
CA GLU A 198 -15.53 -21.12 31.38
C GLU A 198 -15.34 -21.04 32.90
N LYS A 199 -14.11 -21.24 33.39
CA LYS A 199 -13.79 -21.09 34.82
C LYS A 199 -14.13 -19.69 35.35
N ARG A 200 -13.81 -18.63 34.59
CA ARG A 200 -14.18 -17.25 34.97
C ARG A 200 -15.68 -17.04 35.02
N LYS A 201 -16.44 -17.63 34.08
CA LYS A 201 -17.90 -17.53 34.05
C LYS A 201 -18.52 -18.24 35.26
N LEU A 202 -18.03 -19.43 35.61
CA LEU A 202 -18.47 -20.15 36.81
C LEU A 202 -18.14 -19.39 38.10
N ALA A 203 -16.93 -18.85 38.23
CA ALA A 203 -16.55 -18.03 39.38
C ALA A 203 -17.40 -16.76 39.50
N ALA A 204 -17.75 -16.11 38.38
CA ALA A 204 -18.64 -14.96 38.37
C ALA A 204 -20.07 -15.31 38.81
N ALA A 205 -20.59 -16.47 38.40
CA ALA A 205 -21.89 -16.96 38.83
C ALA A 205 -21.94 -17.26 40.34
N GLN A 206 -20.89 -17.93 40.86
CA GLN A 206 -20.75 -18.20 42.30
C GLN A 206 -20.62 -16.92 43.13
N ALA A 207 -19.93 -15.90 42.61
CA ALA A 207 -19.84 -14.60 43.26
C ALA A 207 -21.21 -13.90 43.33
N SER A 208 -22.02 -13.95 42.27
CA SER A 208 -23.36 -13.35 42.29
C SER A 208 -24.35 -14.04 43.23
N GLU A 209 -24.26 -15.36 43.41
CA GLU A 209 -25.14 -16.11 44.32
C GLU A 209 -24.83 -15.81 45.80
N SER A 210 -23.56 -15.55 46.14
CA SER A 210 -23.16 -15.24 47.53
C SER A 210 -23.60 -13.86 48.05
N THR A 211 -23.98 -12.93 47.17
CA THR A 211 -24.41 -11.56 47.54
C THR A 211 -25.90 -11.42 47.88
N THR A 212 -26.72 -12.45 47.65
CA THR A 212 -28.19 -12.40 47.87
C THR A 212 -28.67 -13.02 49.20
N THR A 213 -27.77 -13.46 50.10
CA THR A 213 -28.15 -14.19 51.34
C THR A 213 -27.70 -13.46 52.63
N THR A 214 -27.54 -12.13 52.61
CA THR A 214 -27.23 -11.35 53.83
C THR A 214 -28.08 -10.08 53.93
N GLU A 215 -29.41 -10.22 53.87
CA GLU A 215 -30.32 -9.15 54.26
C GLU A 215 -31.67 -9.72 54.72
N ALA A 216 -31.67 -10.42 55.87
CA ALA A 216 -32.90 -10.73 56.60
C ALA A 216 -32.57 -11.01 58.07
N ALA A 217 -32.18 -9.97 58.81
CA ALA A 217 -32.22 -9.98 60.26
C ALA A 217 -33.49 -9.23 60.71
N PRO A 218 -34.47 -9.90 61.35
CA PRO A 218 -35.62 -9.22 61.91
C PRO A 218 -35.18 -8.46 63.18
N GLY A 219 -35.41 -7.15 63.18
CA GLY A 219 -35.19 -6.30 64.35
C GLY A 219 -36.19 -6.63 65.48
N PRO A 220 -35.80 -6.41 66.75
CA PRO A 220 -36.61 -6.71 67.93
C PRO A 220 -37.84 -5.82 68.08
#